data_AF-A0A7C5MTM5-F1
#
_entry.id   AF-A0A7C5MTM5-F1
#
_cell.length_a   1.000
_cell.length_b   1.000
_cell.length_c   1.000
_cell.angle_alpha   90.00
_cell.angle_beta   90.00
_cell.angle_gamma   90.00
#
_symmetry.space_group_name_H-M   'P 1'
#
loop_
_entity.id
_entity.type
_entity.pdbx_description
1 polymer ?
#
loop_
_entity_poly.entity_id
_entity_poly.type
_entity_poly.pdbx_seq_one_letter_code
_entity_poly.pdbx_strand_id
1 'polypeptide(L)'
;MSELYQVEVTNRPDDRTVELYIKVIHPDAMYIYDTPGFYLMLLQECPGTGNQLATELDYGTVADANWLKKYARGFIEDVEIISLENKPPKAALNNSSHKYWEAGSAWLSGTIRIRVTDPAWVAHVENRLAWESAAYDPNTRYNKCAPILPESEAEADEVVSEVDYSQGFLPVPNYFFAATSGLLSPIIWIPKYGENAYKPLEKIAQENLTEEVMKSFLGKLVAFEGGWSSGPGILTGMNSMFTISDGSMGIAGMSRTDYDWMGLATFNTRKKRLKDPMNYHSLLRRIDPMVAEVKLDGKTAIFTVYTFQENAVLKLETTSEALTFLSRSVVDNFGTFFNEKSKLSQFLQAKKEEYDVHFLSQVITKVASGMVVRTAVSKVKDASHPDFDTLNNDEIIEVLQTMPWATWEISLEMSDAAWIEHLPSAVPFEGSFSMTNPPESWEGELLTWKGE
;
A
#
# COMPACT_ATOMS: atom_id res chain seq x y z
N MET A 1 -11.54 -0.61 -3.55
CA MET A 1 -11.78 -0.54 -5.00
C MET A 1 -13.28 -0.35 -5.21
N SER A 2 -13.70 0.27 -6.30
CA SER A 2 -15.14 0.39 -6.57
C SER A 2 -15.67 -0.93 -7.13
N GLU A 3 -16.83 -1.36 -6.66
CA GLU A 3 -17.52 -2.51 -7.23
C GLU A 3 -18.02 -2.18 -8.63
N LEU A 4 -17.75 -3.08 -9.58
CA LEU A 4 -18.00 -2.88 -11.00
C LEU A 4 -19.22 -3.67 -11.50
N TYR A 5 -19.44 -4.85 -10.92
CA TYR A 5 -20.50 -5.78 -11.30
C TYR A 5 -21.28 -6.28 -10.08
N GLN A 6 -22.57 -6.50 -10.27
CA GLN A 6 -23.37 -7.38 -9.43
C GLN A 6 -23.47 -8.74 -10.12
N VAL A 7 -23.20 -9.80 -9.37
CA VAL A 7 -23.15 -11.19 -9.86
C VAL A 7 -24.14 -12.03 -9.08
N GLU A 8 -24.87 -12.93 -9.75
CA GLU A 8 -25.76 -13.90 -9.13
C GLU A 8 -25.60 -15.27 -9.81
N VAL A 9 -25.48 -16.34 -9.03
CA VAL A 9 -25.49 -17.72 -9.56
C VAL A 9 -26.92 -18.10 -9.93
N THR A 10 -27.20 -18.22 -11.22
CA THR A 10 -28.52 -18.60 -11.70
C THR A 10 -28.72 -20.11 -11.72
N ASN A 11 -27.66 -20.87 -11.95
CA ASN A 11 -27.73 -22.32 -12.10
C ASN A 11 -26.36 -23.00 -11.92
N ARG A 12 -26.37 -24.29 -11.59
CA ARG A 12 -25.20 -25.18 -11.58
C ARG A 12 -25.53 -26.47 -12.32
N PRO A 13 -25.30 -26.52 -13.65
CA PRO A 13 -25.64 -27.69 -14.45
C PRO A 13 -24.93 -28.98 -14.00
N ASP A 14 -23.70 -28.86 -13.49
CA ASP A 14 -22.89 -29.95 -12.94
C ASP A 14 -21.88 -29.43 -11.90
N ASP A 15 -20.99 -30.29 -11.42
CA ASP A 15 -20.00 -29.98 -10.38
C ASP A 15 -18.86 -29.06 -10.85
N ARG A 16 -18.72 -28.83 -12.15
CA ARG A 16 -17.66 -28.02 -12.77
C ARG A 16 -18.20 -26.84 -13.56
N THR A 17 -19.52 -26.68 -13.62
CA THR A 17 -20.16 -25.67 -14.46
C THR A 17 -21.08 -24.81 -13.62
N VAL A 18 -20.93 -23.49 -13.77
CA VAL A 18 -21.79 -22.50 -13.13
C VAL A 18 -22.33 -21.54 -14.17
N GLU A 19 -23.58 -21.12 -14.01
CA GLU A 19 -24.18 -20.06 -14.81
C GLU A 19 -24.36 -18.84 -13.90
N LEU A 20 -23.81 -17.71 -14.34
CA LEU A 20 -23.84 -16.44 -13.63
C LEU A 20 -24.67 -15.44 -14.42
N TYR A 21 -25.58 -14.76 -13.74
CA TYR A 21 -26.12 -13.49 -14.19
C TYR A 21 -25.18 -12.37 -13.71
N ILE A 22 -24.73 -11.55 -14.65
CA ILE A 22 -23.81 -10.44 -14.38
C ILE A 22 -24.48 -9.15 -14.83
N LYS A 23 -24.46 -8.14 -13.98
CA LYS A 23 -24.98 -6.80 -14.26
C LYS A 23 -23.93 -5.75 -13.94
N VAL A 24 -23.67 -4.85 -14.86
CA VAL A 24 -22.85 -3.66 -14.62
C VAL A 24 -23.51 -2.77 -13.58
N ILE A 25 -22.75 -2.32 -12.58
CA ILE A 25 -23.18 -1.38 -11.53
C ILE A 25 -22.25 -0.17 -11.38
N HIS A 26 -21.30 0.01 -12.30
CA HIS A 26 -20.42 1.17 -12.34
C HIS A 26 -20.15 1.63 -13.77
N PRO A 27 -20.10 2.95 -14.06
CA PRO A 27 -19.87 3.46 -15.42
C PRO A 27 -18.51 3.08 -16.02
N ASP A 28 -17.52 2.77 -15.19
CA ASP A 28 -16.20 2.32 -15.66
C ASP A 28 -16.22 0.90 -16.24
N ALA A 29 -17.24 0.10 -15.90
CA ALA A 29 -17.45 -1.23 -16.43
C ALA A 29 -18.25 -1.19 -17.73
N MET A 30 -17.53 -1.03 -18.85
CA MET A 30 -18.14 -0.90 -20.17
C MET A 30 -18.49 -2.22 -20.87
N TYR A 31 -18.00 -3.36 -20.34
CA TYR A 31 -18.05 -4.65 -21.02
C TYR A 31 -18.29 -5.80 -20.03
N ILE A 32 -18.88 -6.89 -20.52
CA ILE A 32 -18.78 -8.22 -19.89
C ILE A 32 -17.90 -9.04 -20.82
N TYR A 33 -16.68 -9.36 -20.37
CA TYR A 33 -15.66 -10.03 -21.18
C TYR A 33 -15.93 -11.52 -21.28
N ASP A 34 -15.66 -12.16 -22.42
CA ASP A 34 -15.75 -13.62 -22.62
C ASP A 34 -14.43 -14.35 -22.33
N THR A 35 -13.62 -13.82 -21.43
CA THR A 35 -12.23 -14.25 -21.22
C THR A 35 -12.02 -14.97 -19.90
N PRO A 36 -11.13 -15.98 -19.85
CA PRO A 36 -10.93 -16.78 -18.64
C PRO A 36 -10.39 -15.98 -17.46
N GLY A 37 -9.60 -14.91 -17.67
CA GLY A 37 -9.06 -14.12 -16.56
C GLY A 37 -10.14 -13.31 -15.83
N PHE A 38 -11.08 -12.71 -16.56
CA PHE A 38 -12.22 -12.01 -15.97
C PHE A 38 -13.03 -12.93 -15.05
N TYR A 39 -13.36 -14.13 -15.51
CA TYR A 39 -14.14 -15.08 -14.72
C TYR A 39 -13.36 -15.76 -13.60
N LEU A 40 -12.06 -15.95 -13.75
CA LEU A 40 -11.22 -16.41 -12.66
C LEU A 40 -11.24 -15.40 -11.50
N MET A 41 -11.14 -14.10 -11.81
CA MET A 41 -11.22 -13.04 -10.81
C MET A 41 -12.61 -12.97 -10.16
N LEU A 42 -13.69 -13.03 -10.96
CA LEU A 42 -15.08 -13.08 -10.43
C LEU A 42 -15.30 -14.23 -9.45
N LEU A 43 -14.84 -15.44 -9.80
CA LEU A 43 -15.00 -16.63 -8.96
C LEU A 43 -14.10 -16.60 -7.72
N GLN A 44 -12.93 -15.98 -7.81
CA GLN A 44 -12.03 -15.77 -6.68
C GLN A 44 -12.64 -14.81 -5.65
N GLU A 45 -13.29 -13.73 -6.11
CA GLU A 45 -14.00 -12.75 -5.26
C GLU A 45 -15.34 -13.27 -4.69
N CYS A 46 -15.83 -14.41 -5.18
CA CYS A 46 -17.10 -14.99 -4.73
C CYS A 46 -17.03 -15.36 -3.23
N PRO A 47 -17.91 -14.81 -2.37
CA PRO A 47 -17.91 -15.09 -0.95
C PRO A 47 -18.38 -16.53 -0.69
N GLY A 48 -17.78 -17.21 0.27
CA GLY A 48 -18.22 -18.55 0.65
C GLY A 48 -17.19 -19.30 1.47
N THR A 49 -17.65 -20.14 2.40
CA THR A 49 -16.78 -21.06 3.12
C THR A 49 -16.20 -22.09 2.17
N GLY A 50 -14.91 -22.41 2.31
CA GLY A 50 -14.24 -23.37 1.43
C GLY A 50 -13.99 -22.86 0.01
N ASN A 51 -13.92 -21.54 -0.19
CA ASN A 51 -13.43 -20.98 -1.45
C ASN A 51 -11.95 -21.35 -1.66
N GLN A 52 -11.72 -22.47 -2.36
CA GLN A 52 -10.40 -22.97 -2.67
C GLN A 52 -9.62 -22.01 -3.59
N LEU A 53 -10.30 -21.28 -4.48
CA LEU A 53 -9.67 -20.27 -5.33
C LEU A 53 -9.06 -19.14 -4.50
N ALA A 54 -9.81 -18.59 -3.53
CA ALA A 54 -9.30 -17.53 -2.65
C ALA A 54 -8.15 -17.99 -1.74
N THR A 55 -8.09 -19.29 -1.43
CA THR A 55 -6.97 -19.89 -0.68
C THR A 55 -5.71 -20.03 -1.55
N GLU A 56 -5.87 -20.15 -2.87
CA GLU A 56 -4.74 -20.29 -3.79
C GLU A 56 -4.28 -18.99 -4.41
N LEU A 57 -5.21 -18.08 -4.66
CA LEU A 57 -5.02 -16.88 -5.44
C LEU A 57 -5.44 -15.69 -4.59
N ASP A 58 -4.47 -14.84 -4.26
CA ASP A 58 -4.78 -13.53 -3.74
C ASP A 58 -5.17 -12.57 -4.87
N TYR A 59 -5.76 -11.42 -4.50
CA TYR A 59 -6.14 -10.39 -5.45
C TYR A 59 -4.94 -9.94 -6.32
N GLY A 60 -3.77 -9.79 -5.70
CA GLY A 60 -2.55 -9.37 -6.39
C GLY A 60 -2.11 -10.33 -7.50
N THR A 61 -2.39 -11.63 -7.37
CA THR A 61 -2.11 -12.65 -8.37
C THR A 61 -3.09 -12.59 -9.54
N VAL A 62 -4.39 -12.45 -9.27
CA VAL A 62 -5.41 -12.33 -10.33
C VAL A 62 -5.44 -10.95 -10.99
N ALA A 63 -4.87 -9.92 -10.36
CA ALA A 63 -4.66 -8.62 -10.99
C ALA A 63 -3.44 -8.57 -11.92
N ASP A 64 -2.53 -9.55 -11.86
CA ASP A 64 -1.32 -9.59 -12.69
C ASP A 64 -1.63 -10.11 -14.11
N ALA A 65 -1.52 -9.20 -15.09
CA ALA A 65 -1.81 -9.48 -16.50
C ALA A 65 -0.96 -10.61 -17.11
N ASN A 66 0.29 -10.74 -16.68
CA ASN A 66 1.24 -11.74 -17.21
C ASN A 66 0.97 -13.11 -16.59
N TRP A 67 0.72 -13.14 -15.28
CA TRP A 67 0.35 -14.34 -14.55
C TRP A 67 -0.96 -14.91 -15.07
N LEU A 68 -2.00 -14.07 -15.19
CA LEU A 68 -3.31 -14.49 -15.72
C LEU A 68 -3.18 -15.02 -17.14
N LYS A 69 -2.44 -14.34 -18.01
CA LYS A 69 -2.18 -14.81 -19.38
C LYS A 69 -1.57 -16.20 -19.42
N LYS A 70 -0.70 -16.54 -18.45
CA LYS A 70 -0.04 -17.83 -18.37
C LYS A 70 -0.92 -18.93 -17.79
N TYR A 71 -1.73 -18.63 -16.77
CA TYR A 71 -2.38 -19.65 -15.95
C TYR A 71 -3.91 -19.68 -15.99
N ALA A 72 -4.62 -18.63 -16.43
CA ALA A 72 -6.08 -18.56 -16.29
C ALA A 72 -6.81 -19.74 -16.95
N ARG A 73 -6.33 -20.21 -18.12
CA ARG A 73 -6.89 -21.40 -18.83
C ARG A 73 -6.67 -22.72 -18.09
N GLY A 74 -5.79 -22.74 -17.09
CA GLY A 74 -5.58 -23.89 -16.21
C GLY A 74 -6.66 -23.99 -15.13
N PHE A 75 -7.35 -22.91 -14.82
CA PHE A 75 -8.49 -22.86 -13.87
C PHE A 75 -9.84 -22.84 -14.61
N ILE A 76 -9.94 -22.02 -15.66
CA ILE A 76 -11.14 -21.86 -16.47
C ILE A 76 -10.94 -22.59 -17.80
N GLU A 77 -11.68 -23.69 -18.00
CA GLU A 77 -11.64 -24.46 -19.24
C GLU A 77 -12.33 -23.66 -20.36
N ASP A 78 -13.57 -23.24 -20.11
CA ASP A 78 -14.43 -22.63 -21.12
C ASP A 78 -15.36 -21.56 -20.54
N VAL A 79 -15.75 -20.64 -21.41
CA VAL A 79 -16.62 -19.51 -21.12
C VAL A 79 -17.57 -19.32 -22.29
N GLU A 80 -18.87 -19.31 -22.03
CA GLU A 80 -19.91 -19.13 -23.03
C GLU A 80 -20.84 -17.99 -22.61
N ILE A 81 -20.96 -16.96 -23.46
CA ILE A 81 -21.99 -15.93 -23.30
C ILE A 81 -23.33 -16.48 -23.79
N ILE A 82 -24.26 -16.74 -22.88
CA ILE A 82 -25.61 -17.23 -23.22
C ILE A 82 -26.47 -16.06 -23.74
N SER A 83 -26.43 -14.93 -23.04
CA SER A 83 -27.21 -13.74 -23.38
C SER A 83 -26.51 -12.46 -22.94
N LEU A 84 -26.74 -11.37 -23.68
CA LEU A 84 -26.37 -10.01 -23.27
C LEU A 84 -27.53 -9.07 -23.60
N GLU A 85 -27.85 -8.20 -22.66
CA GLU A 85 -28.93 -7.23 -22.74
C GLU A 85 -28.39 -5.82 -22.49
N ASN A 86 -29.08 -4.80 -23.01
CA ASN A 86 -28.80 -3.40 -22.70
C ASN A 86 -27.35 -2.92 -23.00
N LYS A 87 -26.72 -3.43 -24.06
CA LYS A 87 -25.36 -3.02 -24.46
C LYS A 87 -25.26 -1.49 -24.62
N PRO A 88 -24.20 -0.86 -24.08
CA PRO A 88 -24.00 0.58 -24.24
C PRO A 88 -23.87 0.93 -25.73
N PRO A 89 -24.54 2.00 -26.20
CA PRO A 89 -24.34 2.46 -27.56
C PRO A 89 -22.90 2.95 -27.74
N LYS A 90 -22.35 2.84 -28.96
CA LYS A 90 -20.95 3.24 -29.26
C LYS A 90 -20.63 4.68 -28.83
N ALA A 91 -21.61 5.58 -28.84
CA ALA A 91 -21.45 6.96 -28.39
C ALA A 91 -21.21 7.07 -26.87
N ALA A 92 -21.79 6.17 -26.06
CA ALA A 92 -21.60 6.15 -24.61
C ALA A 92 -20.22 5.62 -24.22
N LEU A 93 -19.66 4.66 -24.97
CA LEU A 93 -18.32 4.10 -24.74
C LEU A 93 -17.20 5.14 -24.80
N ASN A 94 -17.40 6.23 -25.55
CA ASN A 94 -16.42 7.31 -25.70
C ASN A 94 -16.82 8.59 -24.94
N ASN A 95 -17.87 8.54 -24.12
CA ASN A 95 -18.38 9.70 -23.40
C ASN A 95 -18.96 9.29 -22.04
N SER A 96 -18.17 9.47 -20.98
CA SER A 96 -18.55 9.18 -19.59
C SER A 96 -19.71 10.05 -19.09
N SER A 97 -20.03 11.17 -19.74
CA SER A 97 -21.18 12.03 -19.43
C SER A 97 -22.41 11.71 -20.30
N HIS A 98 -22.42 10.61 -21.04
CA HIS A 98 -23.58 10.22 -21.84
C HIS A 98 -24.74 9.75 -20.94
N LYS A 99 -25.98 10.19 -21.26
CA LYS A 99 -27.22 9.85 -20.53
C LYS A 99 -27.48 8.37 -20.22
N TYR A 100 -26.78 7.46 -20.92
CA TYR A 100 -26.85 6.03 -20.65
C TYR A 100 -26.32 5.72 -19.24
N TRP A 101 -25.26 6.41 -18.83
CA TRP A 101 -24.65 6.28 -17.50
C TRP A 101 -25.48 6.93 -16.38
N GLU A 102 -26.58 7.61 -16.71
CA GLU A 102 -27.52 8.16 -15.72
C GLU A 102 -28.65 7.17 -15.37
N ALA A 103 -28.84 6.12 -16.18
CA ALA A 103 -29.94 5.17 -16.06
C ALA A 103 -29.46 3.77 -15.65
N GLY A 104 -29.00 3.61 -14.41
CA GLY A 104 -28.40 2.36 -13.91
C GLY A 104 -29.25 1.10 -14.02
N SER A 105 -30.57 1.22 -14.09
CA SER A 105 -31.48 0.09 -14.33
C SER A 105 -31.40 -0.47 -15.76
N ALA A 106 -30.87 0.31 -16.71
CA ALA A 106 -30.70 -0.04 -18.12
C ALA A 106 -29.23 -0.30 -18.48
N TRP A 107 -28.37 -0.59 -17.49
CA TRP A 107 -26.99 -0.97 -17.73
C TRP A 107 -26.85 -2.40 -18.25
N LEU A 108 -25.72 -2.65 -18.91
CA LEU A 108 -25.36 -3.93 -19.51
C LEU A 108 -25.52 -5.06 -18.51
N SER A 109 -26.22 -6.12 -18.92
CA SER A 109 -26.34 -7.36 -18.16
C SER A 109 -26.28 -8.57 -19.07
N GLY A 110 -26.11 -9.75 -18.51
CA GLY A 110 -26.15 -11.00 -19.27
C GLY A 110 -25.97 -12.25 -18.45
N THR A 111 -26.28 -13.38 -19.07
CA THR A 111 -26.05 -14.71 -18.49
C THR A 111 -24.84 -15.35 -19.15
N ILE A 112 -23.93 -15.84 -18.34
CA ILE A 112 -22.68 -16.48 -18.77
C ILE A 112 -22.61 -17.87 -18.16
N ARG A 113 -22.19 -18.86 -18.95
CA ARG A 113 -21.81 -20.18 -18.46
C ARG A 113 -20.30 -20.29 -18.39
N ILE A 114 -19.79 -20.73 -17.25
CA ILE A 114 -18.37 -20.92 -16.99
C ILE A 114 -18.15 -22.39 -16.65
N ARG A 115 -17.17 -23.00 -17.32
CA ARG A 115 -16.71 -24.36 -16.99
C ARG A 115 -15.30 -24.29 -16.44
N VAL A 116 -15.13 -24.74 -15.20
CA VAL A 116 -13.81 -24.84 -14.55
C VAL A 116 -13.15 -26.18 -14.82
N THR A 117 -11.83 -26.23 -14.72
CA THR A 117 -11.01 -27.41 -14.99
C THR A 117 -11.12 -28.49 -13.90
N ASP A 118 -11.39 -28.09 -12.65
CA ASP A 118 -11.56 -28.95 -11.48
C ASP A 118 -12.78 -28.48 -10.66
N PRO A 119 -13.63 -29.39 -10.13
CA PRO A 119 -14.83 -29.01 -9.38
C PRO A 119 -14.54 -28.22 -8.10
N ALA A 120 -13.35 -28.35 -7.52
CA ALA A 120 -12.96 -27.60 -6.33
C ALA A 120 -12.98 -26.07 -6.55
N TRP A 121 -12.77 -25.59 -7.79
CA TRP A 121 -12.75 -24.16 -8.10
C TRP A 121 -14.11 -23.47 -8.00
N VAL A 122 -15.19 -24.24 -7.98
CA VAL A 122 -16.57 -23.73 -7.84
C VAL A 122 -17.32 -24.42 -6.70
N ALA A 123 -16.61 -25.12 -5.81
CA ALA A 123 -17.23 -25.85 -4.72
C ALA A 123 -18.03 -24.93 -3.78
N HIS A 124 -17.51 -23.73 -3.51
CA HIS A 124 -18.13 -22.70 -2.67
C HIS A 124 -19.28 -21.94 -3.32
N VAL A 125 -19.49 -22.08 -4.63
CA VAL A 125 -20.46 -21.30 -5.40
C VAL A 125 -21.84 -21.95 -5.28
N GLU A 126 -22.79 -21.35 -4.58
CA GLU A 126 -24.13 -21.93 -4.40
C GLU A 126 -25.20 -21.27 -5.30
N ASN A 127 -26.28 -21.99 -5.63
CA ASN A 127 -27.38 -21.39 -6.39
C ASN A 127 -27.99 -20.19 -5.64
N ARG A 128 -28.30 -19.11 -6.36
CA ARG A 128 -28.79 -17.82 -5.83
C ARG A 128 -27.80 -17.07 -4.93
N LEU A 129 -26.56 -17.54 -4.82
CA LEU A 129 -25.50 -16.75 -4.21
C LEU A 129 -25.26 -15.51 -5.07
N ALA A 130 -25.19 -14.35 -4.43
CA ALA A 130 -24.96 -13.08 -5.11
C ALA A 130 -23.89 -12.28 -4.40
N TRP A 131 -23.07 -11.57 -5.17
CA TRP A 131 -22.00 -10.72 -4.66
C TRP A 131 -21.75 -9.54 -5.60
N GLU A 132 -21.04 -8.55 -5.08
CA GLU A 132 -20.48 -7.46 -5.87
C GLU A 132 -19.02 -7.79 -6.16
N SER A 133 -18.54 -7.39 -7.34
CA SER A 133 -17.20 -7.72 -7.82
C SER A 133 -16.54 -6.53 -8.51
N ALA A 134 -15.24 -6.38 -8.24
CA ALA A 134 -14.34 -5.42 -8.89
C ALA A 134 -13.59 -6.04 -10.08
N ALA A 135 -13.99 -7.25 -10.52
CA ALA A 135 -13.31 -7.99 -11.57
C ALA A 135 -13.11 -7.18 -12.85
N TYR A 136 -11.95 -7.29 -13.47
CA TYR A 136 -11.69 -6.72 -14.79
C TYR A 136 -10.81 -7.67 -15.59
N ASP A 137 -10.70 -7.44 -16.89
CA ASP A 137 -9.83 -8.25 -17.74
C ASP A 137 -8.52 -7.51 -18.04
N PRO A 138 -7.40 -7.86 -17.39
CA PRO A 138 -6.12 -7.22 -17.68
C PRO A 138 -5.48 -7.74 -18.98
N ASN A 139 -6.04 -8.78 -19.65
CA ASN A 139 -5.42 -9.34 -20.84
C ASN A 139 -6.43 -9.81 -21.90
N THR A 140 -6.21 -9.42 -23.16
CA THR A 140 -7.08 -9.87 -24.26
C THR A 140 -6.71 -11.25 -24.82
N ARG A 141 -5.57 -11.83 -24.40
CA ARG A 141 -5.07 -13.12 -24.91
C ARG A 141 -4.49 -13.98 -23.81
N TYR A 142 -4.86 -15.26 -23.84
CA TYR A 142 -4.47 -16.25 -22.84
C TYR A 142 -3.76 -17.43 -23.50
N ASN A 143 -2.70 -17.91 -22.85
CA ASN A 143 -1.96 -19.08 -23.30
C ASN A 143 -2.74 -20.36 -22.99
N LYS A 144 -2.50 -21.41 -23.78
CA LYS A 144 -2.95 -22.76 -23.40
C LYS A 144 -2.20 -23.18 -22.13
N CYS A 145 -2.94 -23.73 -21.18
CA CYS A 145 -2.41 -24.22 -19.92
C CYS A 145 -3.06 -25.58 -19.62
N ALA A 146 -2.31 -26.52 -19.04
CA ALA A 146 -2.88 -27.77 -18.58
C ALA A 146 -3.83 -27.50 -17.40
N PRO A 147 -4.85 -28.35 -17.16
CA PRO A 147 -5.69 -28.26 -15.96
C PRO A 147 -4.83 -28.15 -14.69
N ILE A 148 -5.13 -27.14 -13.88
CA ILE A 148 -4.54 -26.93 -12.57
C ILE A 148 -5.47 -27.57 -11.54
N LEU A 149 -4.87 -28.37 -10.67
CA LEU A 149 -5.54 -29.05 -9.56
C LEU A 149 -5.28 -28.30 -8.26
N PRO A 150 -6.21 -28.37 -7.29
CA PRO A 150 -5.98 -27.88 -5.94
C PRO A 150 -4.67 -28.40 -5.35
N GLU A 151 -3.88 -27.51 -4.77
CA GLU A 151 -2.78 -27.90 -3.89
C GLU A 151 -3.37 -28.61 -2.67
N SER A 152 -2.99 -29.87 -2.45
CA SER A 152 -3.39 -30.58 -1.24
C SER A 152 -2.79 -29.91 0.00
N GLU A 153 -3.58 -29.67 1.03
CA GLU A 153 -3.12 -29.08 2.31
C GLU A 153 -1.89 -29.81 2.88
N ALA A 154 -1.83 -31.13 2.74
CA ALA A 154 -0.71 -31.97 3.20
C ALA A 154 0.62 -31.73 2.46
N GLU A 155 0.60 -31.21 1.24
CA GLU A 155 1.81 -30.77 0.53
C GLU A 155 2.23 -29.35 0.96
N ALA A 156 1.33 -28.55 1.53
CA ALA A 156 1.50 -27.12 1.80
C ALA A 156 1.89 -26.76 3.24
N ASP A 157 1.91 -27.73 4.16
CA ASP A 157 2.29 -27.54 5.57
C ASP A 157 3.61 -28.25 5.85
N GLU A 158 4.71 -27.51 5.73
CA GLU A 158 5.92 -27.84 6.47
C GLU A 158 5.74 -27.33 7.90
N VAL A 159 6.08 -28.16 8.89
CA VAL A 159 6.15 -27.69 10.28
C VAL A 159 7.40 -26.81 10.38
N VAL A 160 7.19 -25.52 10.10
CA VAL A 160 8.21 -24.50 10.28
C VAL A 160 8.26 -24.17 11.77
N SER A 161 9.41 -24.36 12.40
CA SER A 161 9.59 -24.03 13.83
C SER A 161 10.11 -22.61 14.04
N GLU A 162 10.67 -21.98 13.01
CA GLU A 162 11.30 -20.65 13.06
C GLU A 162 11.08 -19.88 11.75
N VAL A 163 11.06 -18.56 11.80
CA VAL A 163 10.92 -17.73 10.59
C VAL A 163 12.24 -17.75 9.81
N ASP A 164 12.23 -18.35 8.62
CA ASP A 164 13.35 -18.30 7.69
C ASP A 164 13.24 -17.05 6.80
N TYR A 165 14.12 -16.08 7.04
CA TYR A 165 14.17 -14.84 6.25
C TYR A 165 14.93 -14.98 4.92
N SER A 166 15.51 -16.15 4.61
CA SER A 166 16.30 -16.37 3.39
C SER A 166 15.46 -16.36 2.12
N GLN A 167 14.16 -16.70 2.22
CA GLN A 167 13.23 -16.78 1.10
C GLN A 167 11.91 -16.07 1.44
N GLY A 168 11.35 -15.36 0.47
CA GLY A 168 10.05 -14.70 0.62
C GLY A 168 10.05 -13.34 1.29
N PHE A 169 11.20 -12.87 1.80
CA PHE A 169 11.32 -11.57 2.46
C PHE A 169 12.42 -10.72 1.82
N LEU A 170 12.29 -9.40 1.94
CA LEU A 170 13.31 -8.43 1.53
C LEU A 170 13.79 -7.63 2.75
N PRO A 171 15.11 -7.54 3.00
CA PRO A 171 15.64 -6.67 4.03
C PRO A 171 15.64 -5.21 3.56
N VAL A 172 15.08 -4.33 4.36
CA VAL A 172 15.02 -2.89 4.04
C VAL A 172 15.39 -2.08 5.28
N PRO A 173 16.02 -0.91 5.14
CA PRO A 173 16.28 -0.05 6.27
C PRO A 173 14.99 0.45 6.92
N ASN A 174 14.96 0.56 8.25
CA ASN A 174 13.76 1.03 8.97
C ASN A 174 13.31 2.43 8.53
N TYR A 175 14.25 3.28 8.12
CA TYR A 175 14.00 4.64 7.69
C TYR A 175 13.34 4.73 6.30
N PHE A 176 13.18 3.62 5.56
CA PHE A 176 12.28 3.57 4.40
C PHE A 176 10.83 3.91 4.79
N PHE A 177 10.51 3.82 6.08
CA PHE A 177 9.17 3.99 6.62
C PHE A 177 9.16 5.04 7.73
N ALA A 178 9.92 6.12 7.54
CA ALA A 178 10.13 7.19 8.51
C ALA A 178 8.88 7.74 9.21
N ALA A 179 7.72 7.70 8.54
CA ALA A 179 6.43 8.05 9.10
C ALA A 179 5.93 7.11 10.23
N THR A 180 6.55 5.95 10.40
CA THR A 180 6.20 4.93 11.40
C THR A 180 7.10 4.96 12.63
N SER A 181 7.86 6.04 12.80
CA SER A 181 8.93 6.25 13.79
C SER A 181 8.49 5.94 15.23
N GLY A 182 8.57 4.67 15.58
CA GLY A 182 8.24 4.15 16.90
C GLY A 182 8.91 2.80 17.04
N LEU A 183 10.26 2.83 17.13
CA LEU A 183 11.18 1.69 17.16
C LEU A 183 11.16 0.92 15.84
N LEU A 184 12.29 0.34 15.43
CA LEU A 184 12.46 -1.00 14.82
C LEU A 184 13.97 -1.16 14.58
N SER A 185 14.44 -2.42 14.57
CA SER A 185 15.80 -2.79 14.14
C SER A 185 16.26 -1.95 12.93
N PRO A 186 17.56 -1.60 12.79
CA PRO A 186 18.06 -0.83 11.64
C PRO A 186 17.62 -1.39 10.28
N ILE A 187 17.47 -2.72 10.23
CA ILE A 187 16.89 -3.46 9.12
C ILE A 187 15.57 -4.08 9.58
N ILE A 188 14.55 -3.95 8.74
CA ILE A 188 13.26 -4.61 8.87
C ILE A 188 13.01 -5.50 7.65
N TRP A 189 12.19 -6.52 7.83
CA TRP A 189 11.86 -7.49 6.78
C TRP A 189 10.47 -7.20 6.25
N ILE A 190 10.35 -7.02 4.94
CA ILE A 190 9.06 -6.85 4.25
C ILE A 190 8.71 -8.09 3.42
N PRO A 191 7.42 -8.36 3.16
CA PRO A 191 7.02 -9.46 2.31
C PRO A 191 7.44 -9.21 0.85
N LYS A 192 8.02 -10.21 0.21
CA LYS A 192 8.39 -10.21 -1.23
C LYS A 192 7.22 -10.58 -2.14
N TYR A 193 6.38 -11.50 -1.69
CA TYR A 193 5.18 -11.97 -2.39
C TYR A 193 3.89 -11.42 -1.78
N GLY A 194 2.75 -11.76 -2.38
CA GLY A 194 1.43 -11.43 -1.86
C GLY A 194 0.96 -12.33 -0.71
N GLU A 195 -0.27 -12.12 -0.23
CA GLU A 195 -0.79 -12.69 1.02
C GLU A 195 -0.79 -14.21 1.04
N ASN A 196 -1.18 -14.85 -0.08
CA ASN A 196 -1.24 -16.31 -0.23
C ASN A 196 0.12 -17.02 -0.09
N ALA A 197 1.22 -16.26 -0.09
CA ALA A 197 2.56 -16.78 0.09
C ALA A 197 2.94 -16.97 1.56
N TYR A 198 2.17 -16.43 2.50
CA TYR A 198 2.50 -16.46 3.91
C TYR A 198 1.46 -17.17 4.75
N LYS A 199 1.93 -17.75 5.85
CA LYS A 199 1.09 -18.35 6.89
C LYS A 199 1.55 -17.86 8.25
N PRO A 200 0.68 -17.82 9.26
CA PRO A 200 1.14 -17.60 10.63
C PRO A 200 1.89 -18.84 11.15
N LEU A 201 3.01 -18.63 11.83
CA LEU A 201 3.72 -19.67 12.59
C LEU A 201 2.80 -20.27 13.67
N GLU A 202 2.08 -19.39 14.36
CA GLU A 202 1.04 -19.72 15.34
C GLU A 202 -0.01 -18.61 15.28
N LYS A 203 -1.31 -18.98 15.30
CA LYS A 203 -2.41 -18.01 15.39
C LYS A 203 -2.69 -17.70 16.86
N ILE A 204 -2.36 -16.49 17.30
CA ILE A 204 -2.76 -15.98 18.61
C ILE A 204 -4.09 -15.25 18.45
N ALA A 205 -5.15 -15.81 19.03
CA ALA A 205 -6.49 -15.23 19.01
C ALA A 205 -6.56 -13.90 19.78
N GLN A 206 -7.52 -13.05 19.40
CA GLN A 206 -7.74 -11.71 19.95
C GLN A 206 -7.62 -11.63 21.48
N GLU A 207 -8.29 -12.52 22.21
CA GLU A 207 -8.33 -12.53 23.67
C GLU A 207 -6.96 -12.75 24.33
N ASN A 208 -6.01 -13.33 23.57
CA ASN A 208 -4.65 -13.64 24.00
C ASN A 208 -3.61 -12.64 23.47
N LEU A 209 -3.99 -11.66 22.65
CA LEU A 209 -3.12 -10.58 22.19
C LEU A 209 -2.83 -9.57 23.31
N THR A 210 -2.17 -9.99 24.39
CA THR A 210 -1.82 -9.08 25.49
C THR A 210 -0.87 -7.96 25.02
N GLU A 211 -0.72 -6.89 25.80
CA GLU A 211 0.24 -5.82 25.48
C GLU A 211 1.68 -6.37 25.36
N GLU A 212 2.02 -7.38 26.15
CA GLU A 212 3.31 -8.07 26.09
C GLU A 212 3.48 -8.84 24.76
N VAL A 213 2.44 -9.55 24.31
CA VAL A 213 2.44 -10.25 23.02
C VAL A 213 2.59 -9.25 21.87
N MET A 214 1.80 -8.16 21.88
CA MET A 214 1.91 -7.09 20.88
C MET A 214 3.31 -6.48 20.86
N LYS A 215 3.90 -6.18 22.03
CA LYS A 215 5.29 -5.70 22.13
C LYS A 215 6.30 -6.68 21.56
N SER A 216 6.07 -7.98 21.72
CA SER A 216 6.94 -9.02 21.17
C SER A 216 6.94 -9.10 19.64
N PHE A 217 5.89 -8.57 19.00
CA PHE A 217 5.73 -8.49 17.54
C PHE A 217 6.19 -7.18 16.93
N LEU A 218 6.51 -6.16 17.74
CA LEU A 218 6.97 -4.86 17.23
C LEU A 218 8.18 -5.05 16.28
N GLY A 219 7.97 -4.67 15.02
CA GLY A 219 8.93 -4.72 13.92
C GLY A 219 9.22 -6.06 13.33
N LYS A 220 8.48 -7.06 13.76
CA LYS A 220 8.47 -8.34 13.11
C LYS A 220 7.37 -8.34 12.09
N LEU A 221 7.61 -9.10 11.03
CA LEU A 221 6.58 -9.38 10.08
C LEU A 221 5.59 -10.40 10.67
N VAL A 222 4.32 -10.04 10.65
CA VAL A 222 3.21 -10.83 11.16
C VAL A 222 2.22 -11.11 10.04
N ALA A 223 1.55 -12.25 10.11
CA ALA A 223 0.28 -12.49 9.43
C ALA A 223 -0.84 -12.16 10.42
N PHE A 224 -1.91 -11.54 9.94
CA PHE A 224 -3.05 -11.18 10.77
C PHE A 224 -4.37 -11.25 10.00
N GLU A 225 -5.46 -11.27 10.74
CA GLU A 225 -6.83 -11.07 10.26
C GLU A 225 -7.54 -10.16 11.27
N GLY A 226 -8.31 -9.19 10.79
CA GLY A 226 -9.12 -8.35 11.66
C GLY A 226 -9.69 -7.10 11.00
N GLY A 227 -10.84 -6.64 11.50
CA GLY A 227 -11.51 -5.44 11.03
C GLY A 227 -11.88 -5.56 9.55
N TRP A 228 -11.16 -4.82 8.70
CA TRP A 228 -11.38 -4.76 7.25
C TRP A 228 -10.19 -5.31 6.44
N SER A 229 -9.23 -5.97 7.08
CA SER A 229 -7.95 -6.34 6.46
C SER A 229 -7.43 -7.69 6.95
N SER A 230 -6.68 -8.35 6.08
CA SER A 230 -5.89 -9.54 6.39
C SER A 230 -4.58 -9.52 5.61
N GLY A 231 -3.64 -10.33 6.07
CA GLY A 231 -2.43 -10.65 5.33
C GLY A 231 -1.12 -10.32 6.06
N PRO A 232 0.00 -10.26 5.33
CA PRO A 232 1.30 -9.97 5.92
C PRO A 232 1.48 -8.46 6.16
N GLY A 233 2.00 -8.10 7.33
CA GLY A 233 2.31 -6.73 7.68
C GLY A 233 3.34 -6.63 8.81
N ILE A 234 3.86 -5.43 9.04
CA ILE A 234 4.81 -5.13 10.11
C ILE A 234 4.07 -4.36 11.19
N LEU A 235 4.04 -4.90 12.42
CA LEU A 235 3.47 -4.19 13.54
C LEU A 235 4.41 -3.05 13.99
N THR A 236 3.89 -1.83 14.06
CA THR A 236 4.67 -0.64 14.46
C THR A 236 4.28 -0.15 15.86
N GLY A 237 5.09 0.73 16.45
CA GLY A 237 4.94 1.22 17.83
C GLY A 237 3.63 1.95 18.16
N MET A 238 2.79 2.27 17.17
CA MET A 238 1.49 2.93 17.35
C MET A 238 0.30 1.96 17.33
N ASN A 239 0.53 0.65 17.52
CA ASN A 239 -0.44 -0.42 17.24
C ASN A 239 -0.93 -0.44 15.78
N SER A 240 -0.28 0.30 14.89
CA SER A 240 -0.63 0.31 13.48
C SER A 240 0.10 -0.81 12.75
N MET A 241 -0.57 -1.34 11.74
CA MET A 241 -0.03 -2.33 10.82
C MET A 241 0.48 -1.62 9.58
N PHE A 242 1.76 -1.77 9.29
CA PHE A 242 2.32 -1.38 8.01
C PHE A 242 2.18 -2.54 7.03
N THR A 243 1.51 -2.33 5.91
CA THR A 243 1.37 -3.32 4.84
C THR A 243 2.02 -2.79 3.58
N ILE A 244 2.66 -3.69 2.84
CA ILE A 244 3.26 -3.38 1.56
C ILE A 244 2.93 -4.48 0.57
N SER A 245 2.54 -4.08 -0.62
CA SER A 245 2.23 -4.97 -1.72
C SER A 245 2.79 -4.40 -3.02
N ASP A 246 2.76 -5.22 -4.07
CA ASP A 246 3.10 -4.71 -5.39
C ASP A 246 1.99 -3.78 -5.91
N GLY A 247 2.23 -2.47 -5.81
CA GLY A 247 1.37 -1.39 -6.26
C GLY A 247 1.04 -0.38 -5.17
N SER A 248 1.20 -0.76 -3.90
CA SER A 248 0.76 0.05 -2.77
C SER A 248 1.61 -0.16 -1.51
N MET A 249 1.66 0.87 -0.67
CA MET A 249 2.10 0.78 0.71
C MET A 249 1.09 1.54 1.57
N GLY A 250 0.82 1.04 2.76
CA GLY A 250 -0.20 1.62 3.62
C GLY A 250 0.07 1.36 5.09
N ILE A 251 -0.32 2.33 5.91
CA ILE A 251 -0.39 2.17 7.37
C ILE A 251 -1.87 2.11 7.72
N ALA A 252 -2.29 0.99 8.29
CA ALA A 252 -3.61 0.85 8.89
C ALA A 252 -3.48 1.03 10.40
N GLY A 253 -4.09 2.08 10.94
CA GLY A 253 -4.28 2.20 12.39
C GLY A 253 -5.32 1.17 12.82
N MET A 254 -4.92 0.17 13.60
CA MET A 254 -5.83 -0.82 14.16
C MET A 254 -5.67 -0.84 15.67
N SER A 255 -6.77 -0.78 16.40
CA SER A 255 -6.74 -1.08 17.82
C SER A 255 -6.50 -2.58 18.01
N ARG A 256 -5.96 -2.97 19.16
CA ARG A 256 -5.81 -4.39 19.49
C ARG A 256 -7.12 -5.16 19.33
N THR A 257 -8.24 -4.54 19.70
CA THR A 257 -9.56 -5.15 19.64
C THR A 257 -10.11 -5.26 18.23
N ASP A 258 -9.41 -4.77 17.22
CA ASP A 258 -9.82 -4.93 15.82
C ASP A 258 -9.22 -6.19 15.20
N TYR A 259 -8.24 -6.86 15.84
CA TYR A 259 -7.68 -8.12 15.36
C TYR A 259 -8.52 -9.31 15.79
N ASP A 260 -8.79 -10.24 14.88
CA ASP A 260 -9.34 -11.57 15.19
C ASP A 260 -8.21 -12.51 15.61
N TRP A 261 -7.07 -12.45 14.92
CA TRP A 261 -5.84 -13.13 15.30
C TRP A 261 -4.59 -12.47 14.70
N MET A 262 -3.43 -12.77 15.29
CA MET A 262 -2.12 -12.37 14.78
C MET A 262 -1.07 -13.46 15.07
N GLY A 263 -0.06 -13.58 14.21
CA GLY A 263 1.05 -14.51 14.36
C GLY A 263 2.27 -14.10 13.56
N LEU A 264 3.46 -14.58 13.89
CA LEU A 264 4.65 -14.33 13.05
C LEU A 264 4.44 -14.90 11.65
N ALA A 265 4.76 -14.13 10.62
CA ALA A 265 4.61 -14.59 9.24
C ALA A 265 5.75 -15.55 8.85
N THR A 266 5.41 -16.69 8.28
CA THR A 266 6.33 -17.65 7.65
C THR A 266 6.06 -17.71 6.15
N PHE A 267 7.10 -17.83 5.35
CA PHE A 267 6.97 -17.98 3.90
C PHE A 267 6.70 -19.44 3.54
N ASN A 268 5.68 -19.69 2.74
CA ASN A 268 5.35 -21.01 2.24
C ASN A 268 6.16 -21.33 0.98
N THR A 269 7.34 -21.91 1.17
CA THR A 269 8.27 -22.31 0.09
C THR A 269 7.69 -23.33 -0.90
N ARG A 270 6.60 -24.01 -0.53
CA ARG A 270 5.95 -25.04 -1.36
C ARG A 270 4.85 -24.49 -2.25
N LYS A 271 4.50 -23.21 -2.13
CA LYS A 271 3.49 -22.58 -2.97
C LYS A 271 4.00 -22.47 -4.42
N LYS A 272 3.41 -23.23 -5.36
CA LYS A 272 3.95 -23.38 -6.72
C LYS A 272 3.55 -22.25 -7.67
N ARG A 273 2.50 -21.47 -7.32
CA ARG A 273 1.80 -20.56 -8.23
C ARG A 273 1.79 -19.10 -7.77
N LEU A 274 2.86 -18.67 -7.11
CA LEU A 274 3.04 -17.28 -6.75
C LEU A 274 3.20 -16.40 -7.99
N LYS A 275 2.74 -15.15 -7.88
CA LYS A 275 3.09 -14.11 -8.85
C LYS A 275 4.57 -13.76 -8.78
N ASP A 276 5.03 -12.96 -9.73
CA ASP A 276 6.40 -12.47 -9.72
C ASP A 276 6.66 -11.71 -8.41
N PRO A 277 7.81 -11.96 -7.76
CA PRO A 277 8.13 -11.30 -6.51
C PRO A 277 8.29 -9.79 -6.71
N MET A 278 7.94 -9.02 -5.68
CA MET A 278 8.40 -7.65 -5.55
C MET A 278 9.92 -7.63 -5.59
N ASN A 279 10.46 -6.69 -6.35
CA ASN A 279 11.88 -6.47 -6.52
C ASN A 279 12.27 -5.10 -5.95
N TYR A 280 13.56 -4.88 -5.70
CA TYR A 280 14.04 -3.61 -5.16
C TYR A 280 13.77 -2.48 -6.12
N HIS A 281 13.88 -2.68 -7.43
CA HIS A 281 13.57 -1.63 -8.39
C HIS A 281 12.15 -1.03 -8.18
N SER A 282 11.14 -1.88 -8.05
CA SER A 282 9.75 -1.47 -7.80
C SER A 282 9.57 -0.85 -6.42
N LEU A 283 10.25 -1.38 -5.41
CA LEU A 283 10.23 -0.84 -4.05
C LEU A 283 10.85 0.57 -3.99
N LEU A 284 12.08 0.72 -4.48
CA LEU A 284 12.88 1.95 -4.38
C LEU A 284 12.23 3.13 -5.10
N ARG A 285 11.46 2.87 -6.16
CA ARG A 285 10.67 3.91 -6.86
C ARG A 285 9.52 4.49 -6.03
N ARG A 286 9.15 3.86 -4.93
CA ARG A 286 8.03 4.28 -4.05
C ARG A 286 8.50 4.85 -2.73
N ILE A 287 9.78 4.76 -2.41
CA ILE A 287 10.31 5.28 -1.15
C ILE A 287 10.49 6.77 -1.30
N ASP A 288 9.95 7.48 -0.33
CA ASP A 288 10.11 8.91 -0.20
C ASP A 288 11.53 9.31 0.21
N PRO A 289 12.01 10.49 -0.20
CA PRO A 289 13.24 11.05 0.33
C PRO A 289 13.21 11.09 1.85
N MET A 290 14.37 10.92 2.46
CA MET A 290 14.49 10.75 3.90
C MET A 290 15.42 11.80 4.49
N VAL A 291 14.99 12.50 5.54
CA VAL A 291 15.85 13.41 6.31
C VAL A 291 16.58 12.60 7.36
N ALA A 292 17.88 12.36 7.15
CA ALA A 292 18.69 11.49 8.01
C ALA A 292 19.47 12.25 9.08
N GLU A 293 19.96 13.44 8.74
CA GLU A 293 20.78 14.25 9.62
C GLU A 293 20.38 15.72 9.52
N VAL A 294 20.56 16.44 10.63
CA VAL A 294 20.39 17.89 10.69
C VAL A 294 21.53 18.53 11.45
N LYS A 295 22.07 19.61 10.90
CA LYS A 295 23.07 20.47 11.53
C LYS A 295 22.50 21.88 11.67
N LEU A 296 22.73 22.49 12.83
CA LEU A 296 22.28 23.85 13.10
C LEU A 296 23.46 24.82 13.08
N ASP A 297 23.25 25.97 12.45
CA ASP A 297 24.15 27.12 12.49
C ASP A 297 23.33 28.40 12.74
N GLY A 298 23.21 28.78 14.01
CA GLY A 298 22.39 29.91 14.43
C GLY A 298 20.91 29.73 14.10
N LYS A 299 20.43 30.48 13.09
CA LYS A 299 19.04 30.41 12.58
C LYS A 299 18.89 29.51 11.36
N THR A 300 19.96 28.84 10.95
CA THR A 300 19.98 27.99 9.76
C THR A 300 19.99 26.53 10.17
N ALA A 301 19.12 25.73 9.55
CA ALA A 301 19.13 24.29 9.62
C ALA A 301 19.56 23.70 8.27
N ILE A 302 20.59 22.85 8.30
CA ILE A 302 21.12 22.14 7.14
C ILE A 302 20.76 20.66 7.30
N PHE A 303 19.90 20.19 6.40
CA PHE A 303 19.37 18.83 6.38
C PHE A 303 20.10 17.99 5.34
N THR A 304 20.57 16.82 5.75
CA THR A 304 21.09 15.82 4.81
C THR A 304 19.96 14.89 4.43
N VAL A 305 19.66 14.82 3.13
CA VAL A 305 18.52 14.08 2.58
C VAL A 305 19.00 12.92 1.71
N TYR A 306 18.47 11.73 2.02
CA TYR A 306 18.79 10.48 1.37
C TYR A 306 17.67 10.15 0.38
N THR A 307 18.02 9.78 -0.85
CA THR A 307 17.07 9.24 -1.82
C THR A 307 17.66 8.01 -2.49
N PHE A 308 16.79 7.04 -2.76
CA PHE A 308 17.13 5.85 -3.52
C PHE A 308 16.72 5.98 -4.99
N GLN A 309 16.03 7.05 -5.36
CA GLN A 309 15.59 7.27 -6.73
C GLN A 309 16.70 7.98 -7.52
N GLU A 310 17.29 7.29 -8.50
CA GLU A 310 18.37 7.83 -9.36
C GLU A 310 18.01 9.19 -9.99
N ASN A 311 16.74 9.37 -10.35
CA ASN A 311 16.20 10.57 -11.00
C ASN A 311 15.32 11.42 -10.08
N ALA A 312 15.41 11.27 -8.75
CA ALA A 312 14.69 12.15 -7.85
C ALA A 312 15.06 13.61 -8.10
N VAL A 313 14.05 14.47 -8.17
CA VAL A 313 14.19 15.92 -8.21
C VAL A 313 13.57 16.46 -6.94
N LEU A 314 14.42 16.90 -6.02
CA LEU A 314 14.01 17.51 -4.77
C LEU A 314 13.88 19.03 -4.98
N LYS A 315 12.73 19.61 -4.62
CA LYS A 315 12.48 21.04 -4.79
C LYS A 315 11.69 21.59 -3.60
N LEU A 316 12.05 22.81 -3.20
CA LEU A 316 11.31 23.65 -2.27
C LEU A 316 11.27 25.03 -2.91
N GLU A 317 10.19 25.29 -3.66
CA GLU A 317 10.02 26.51 -4.47
C GLU A 317 9.34 27.63 -3.66
N THR A 318 8.59 27.27 -2.61
CA THR A 318 7.87 28.22 -1.76
C THR A 318 8.29 28.15 -0.28
N THR A 319 8.07 29.23 0.46
CA THR A 319 8.24 29.25 1.91
C THR A 319 7.28 28.29 2.62
N SER A 320 6.07 28.08 2.08
CA SER A 320 5.09 27.14 2.61
C SER A 320 5.53 25.68 2.48
N GLU A 321 6.13 25.30 1.35
CA GLU A 321 6.75 23.98 1.19
C GLU A 321 7.90 23.81 2.18
N ALA A 322 8.75 24.83 2.34
CA ALA A 322 9.88 24.80 3.29
C ALA A 322 9.41 24.67 4.74
N LEU A 323 8.38 25.42 5.15
CA LEU A 323 7.81 25.30 6.50
C LEU A 323 7.07 23.96 6.68
N THR A 324 6.40 23.44 5.64
CA THR A 324 5.78 22.12 5.70
C THR A 324 6.84 21.04 5.90
N PHE A 325 7.92 21.08 5.13
CA PHE A 325 9.07 20.20 5.30
C PHE A 325 9.62 20.25 6.73
N LEU A 326 9.87 21.46 7.25
CA LEU A 326 10.34 21.63 8.63
C LEU A 326 9.34 21.05 9.65
N SER A 327 8.05 21.28 9.45
CA SER A 327 7.01 20.85 10.40
C SER A 327 6.92 19.33 10.56
N ARG A 328 7.35 18.54 9.57
CA ARG A 328 7.39 17.06 9.65
C ARG A 328 8.24 16.54 10.81
N SER A 329 9.16 17.35 11.32
CA SER A 329 9.93 17.02 12.52
C SER A 329 9.15 17.14 13.84
N VAL A 330 7.92 17.66 13.82
CA VAL A 330 7.07 17.84 15.00
C VAL A 330 5.61 17.40 14.82
N VAL A 331 5.18 17.13 13.59
CA VAL A 331 3.83 16.63 13.27
C VAL A 331 3.86 15.33 12.47
N ASP A 332 2.89 14.45 12.74
CA ASP A 332 2.70 13.22 11.97
C ASP A 332 2.00 13.46 10.62
N ASN A 333 1.73 12.39 9.86
CA ASN A 333 1.04 12.45 8.57
C ASN A 333 -0.42 12.91 8.66
N PHE A 334 -1.02 12.92 9.85
CA PHE A 334 -2.37 13.40 10.11
C PHE A 334 -2.40 14.83 10.66
N GLY A 335 -1.22 15.44 10.85
CA GLY A 335 -1.08 16.78 11.43
C GLY A 335 -1.23 16.81 12.95
N THR A 336 -1.09 15.66 13.62
CA THR A 336 -1.03 15.55 15.08
C THR A 336 0.37 15.91 15.55
N PHE A 337 0.47 16.77 16.56
CA PHE A 337 1.75 17.16 17.15
C PHE A 337 2.27 16.08 18.09
N PHE A 338 3.42 15.47 17.79
CA PHE A 338 4.08 14.52 18.70
C PHE A 338 5.17 15.18 19.57
N ASN A 339 5.62 16.38 19.19
CA ASN A 339 6.53 17.20 20.00
C ASN A 339 5.85 18.51 20.42
N GLU A 340 4.83 18.40 21.28
CA GLU A 340 4.00 19.52 21.75
C GLU A 340 4.79 20.61 22.51
N LYS A 341 5.99 20.28 22.98
CA LYS A 341 6.84 21.21 23.74
C LYS A 341 7.70 22.11 22.86
N SER A 342 7.84 21.83 21.57
CA SER A 342 8.62 22.70 20.68
C SER A 342 7.90 24.03 20.48
N LYS A 343 8.65 25.13 20.41
CA LYS A 343 8.08 26.45 20.09
C LYS A 343 7.38 26.47 18.74
N LEU A 344 7.90 25.71 17.76
CA LEU A 344 7.24 25.56 16.46
C LEU A 344 5.84 24.93 16.61
N SER A 345 5.72 23.82 17.35
CA SER A 345 4.43 23.16 17.61
C SER A 345 3.45 24.09 18.31
N GLN A 346 3.89 24.73 19.40
CA GLN A 346 3.05 25.64 20.19
C GLN A 346 2.55 26.81 19.36
N PHE A 347 3.43 27.40 18.54
CA PHE A 347 3.06 28.49 17.64
C PHE A 347 2.05 28.03 16.58
N LEU A 348 2.31 26.92 15.90
CA LEU A 348 1.42 26.39 14.87
C LEU A 348 0.06 25.99 15.44
N GLN A 349 0.03 25.40 16.64
CA GLN A 349 -1.20 25.06 17.35
C GLN A 349 -1.99 26.31 17.74
N ALA A 350 -1.34 27.32 18.34
CA ALA A 350 -1.99 28.59 18.68
C ALA A 350 -2.56 29.29 17.45
N LYS A 351 -1.83 29.27 16.31
CA LYS A 351 -2.33 29.83 15.05
C LYS A 351 -3.45 29.03 14.42
N LYS A 352 -3.46 27.70 14.59
CA LYS A 352 -4.58 26.85 14.18
C LYS A 352 -5.86 27.25 14.91
N GLU A 353 -5.77 27.48 16.21
CA GLU A 353 -6.88 27.95 17.06
C GLU A 353 -7.29 29.40 16.71
N GLU A 354 -6.33 30.31 16.55
CA GLU A 354 -6.58 31.72 16.20
C GLU A 354 -7.31 31.87 14.85
N TYR A 355 -6.93 31.07 13.85
CA TYR A 355 -7.53 31.12 12.52
C TYR A 355 -8.79 30.27 12.40
N ASP A 356 -9.15 29.50 13.42
CA ASP A 356 -10.29 28.57 13.42
C ASP A 356 -10.26 27.62 12.20
N VAL A 357 -9.10 26.98 11.99
CA VAL A 357 -8.87 26.09 10.84
C VAL A 357 -8.70 24.63 11.26
N HIS A 358 -9.29 23.72 10.49
CA HIS A 358 -9.20 22.29 10.78
C HIS A 358 -7.83 21.69 10.38
N PHE A 359 -7.22 22.19 9.30
CA PHE A 359 -6.00 21.61 8.72
C PHE A 359 -4.77 22.49 8.95
N LEU A 360 -3.66 21.86 9.34
CA LEU A 360 -2.38 22.55 9.58
C LEU A 360 -1.83 23.24 8.32
N SER A 361 -2.06 22.67 7.13
CA SER A 361 -1.63 23.26 5.85
C SER A 361 -2.19 24.66 5.63
N GLN A 362 -3.39 24.95 6.13
CA GLN A 362 -4.02 26.28 6.04
C GLN A 362 -3.30 27.30 6.94
N VAL A 363 -2.80 26.86 8.10
CA VAL A 363 -1.97 27.69 8.98
C VAL A 363 -0.61 27.97 8.33
N ILE A 364 0.07 26.91 7.88
CA ILE A 364 1.41 26.99 7.28
C ILE A 364 1.42 27.98 6.10
N THR A 365 0.43 27.89 5.23
CA THR A 365 0.25 28.83 4.10
C THR A 365 0.25 30.29 4.55
N LYS A 366 -0.42 30.59 5.66
CA LYS A 366 -0.59 31.95 6.17
C LYS A 366 0.65 32.50 6.88
N VAL A 367 1.47 31.65 7.49
CA VAL A 367 2.57 32.10 8.38
C VAL A 367 3.96 31.91 7.77
N ALA A 368 4.10 31.07 6.74
CA ALA A 368 5.41 30.64 6.24
C ALA A 368 6.34 31.75 5.75
N SER A 369 5.83 32.75 5.02
CA SER A 369 6.64 33.89 4.55
C SER A 369 7.15 34.77 5.69
N GLY A 370 6.50 34.74 6.85
CA GLY A 370 7.00 35.38 8.05
C GLY A 370 8.08 34.55 8.75
N MET A 371 8.14 33.24 8.55
CA MET A 371 9.04 32.36 9.30
C MET A 371 10.30 31.95 8.52
N VAL A 372 10.16 31.67 7.23
CA VAL A 372 11.24 31.17 6.37
C VAL A 372 11.86 32.36 5.64
N VAL A 373 13.11 32.68 5.97
CA VAL A 373 13.88 33.77 5.35
C VAL A 373 14.45 33.32 4.01
N ARG A 374 15.04 32.13 3.97
CA ARG A 374 15.73 31.61 2.79
C ARG A 374 15.68 30.10 2.75
N THR A 375 15.55 29.58 1.53
CA THR A 375 15.63 28.14 1.24
C THR A 375 16.68 27.92 0.16
N ALA A 376 17.49 26.89 0.32
CA ALA A 376 18.38 26.38 -0.71
C ALA A 376 18.30 24.85 -0.75
N VAL A 377 18.21 24.30 -1.95
CA VAL A 377 18.22 22.85 -2.19
C VAL A 377 19.35 22.55 -3.18
N SER A 378 20.24 21.64 -2.82
CA SER A 378 21.38 21.28 -3.65
C SER A 378 21.57 19.77 -3.72
N LYS A 379 21.87 19.27 -4.93
CA LYS A 379 22.21 17.86 -5.14
C LYS A 379 23.69 17.69 -4.79
N VAL A 380 23.98 16.83 -3.83
CA VAL A 380 25.34 16.52 -3.38
C VAL A 380 25.99 15.47 -4.31
N LYS A 381 25.23 14.44 -4.66
CA LYS A 381 25.60 13.39 -5.63
C LYS A 381 24.36 12.73 -6.22
N ASP A 382 24.54 12.01 -7.32
CA ASP A 382 23.51 11.10 -7.84
C ASP A 382 23.28 9.93 -6.86
N ALA A 383 22.02 9.49 -6.74
CA ALA A 383 21.75 8.24 -6.04
C ALA A 383 22.37 7.12 -6.87
N SER A 384 23.23 6.33 -6.24
CA SER A 384 23.84 5.16 -6.86
C SER A 384 23.83 4.03 -5.84
N HIS A 385 23.16 2.94 -6.17
CA HIS A 385 23.16 1.70 -5.40
C HIS A 385 23.50 0.53 -6.32
N PRO A 386 24.06 -0.57 -5.79
CA PRO A 386 24.16 -1.78 -6.59
C PRO A 386 22.76 -2.24 -7.01
N ASP A 387 22.72 -3.12 -8.00
CA ASP A 387 21.49 -3.81 -8.35
C ASP A 387 21.15 -4.82 -7.25
N PHE A 388 20.37 -4.39 -6.25
CA PHE A 388 19.98 -5.22 -5.11
C PHE A 388 19.27 -6.51 -5.53
N ASP A 389 18.65 -6.55 -6.71
CA ASP A 389 17.98 -7.74 -7.22
C ASP A 389 18.97 -8.83 -7.67
N THR A 390 20.26 -8.51 -7.76
CA THR A 390 21.36 -9.46 -8.05
C THR A 390 22.08 -9.97 -6.80
N LEU A 391 21.78 -9.40 -5.63
CA LEU A 391 22.43 -9.70 -4.36
C LEU A 391 21.58 -10.66 -3.52
N ASN A 392 22.23 -11.43 -2.64
CA ASN A 392 21.52 -12.18 -1.60
C ASN A 392 21.22 -11.30 -0.37
N ASN A 393 20.39 -11.78 0.56
CA ASN A 393 19.94 -10.98 1.69
C ASN A 393 21.09 -10.50 2.61
N ASP A 394 22.13 -11.30 2.81
CA ASP A 394 23.27 -10.91 3.65
C ASP A 394 24.09 -9.80 2.97
N GLU A 395 24.33 -9.93 1.66
CA GLU A 395 24.98 -8.90 0.84
C GLU A 395 24.17 -7.60 0.81
N ILE A 396 22.85 -7.69 0.69
CA ILE A 396 21.96 -6.52 0.74
C ILE A 396 22.08 -5.84 2.11
N ILE A 397 22.02 -6.59 3.20
CA ILE A 397 22.14 -6.04 4.55
C ILE A 397 23.49 -5.33 4.74
N GLU A 398 24.59 -5.94 4.29
CA GLU A 398 25.91 -5.32 4.33
C GLU A 398 25.94 -3.99 3.57
N VAL A 399 25.41 -3.96 2.35
CA VAL A 399 25.31 -2.74 1.54
C VAL A 399 24.46 -1.68 2.25
N LEU A 400 23.27 -2.03 2.73
CA LEU A 400 22.37 -1.09 3.41
C LEU A 400 22.99 -0.51 4.70
N GLN A 401 23.85 -1.27 5.38
CA GLN A 401 24.57 -0.83 6.58
C GLN A 401 25.75 0.11 6.27
N THR A 402 26.31 0.10 5.07
CA THR A 402 27.47 0.94 4.66
C THR A 402 27.15 2.42 4.43
N MET A 403 26.10 2.96 5.08
CA MET A 403 25.75 4.38 5.07
C MET A 403 26.99 5.30 5.11
N PRO A 404 27.01 6.42 4.35
CA PRO A 404 25.85 7.21 3.95
C PRO A 404 25.50 7.28 2.44
N TRP A 405 24.19 7.30 2.17
CA TRP A 405 23.57 7.48 0.86
C TRP A 405 23.18 8.94 0.58
N ALA A 406 23.79 9.90 1.25
CA ALA A 406 23.47 11.33 1.12
C ALA A 406 23.46 11.79 -0.34
N THR A 407 22.32 12.26 -0.81
CA THR A 407 22.13 12.67 -2.21
C THR A 407 21.81 14.15 -2.34
N TRP A 408 21.21 14.74 -1.31
CA TRP A 408 20.74 16.11 -1.32
C TRP A 408 21.05 16.79 0.01
N GLU A 409 21.22 18.09 -0.05
CA GLU A 409 21.31 18.98 1.10
C GLU A 409 20.22 20.06 0.96
N ILE A 410 19.44 20.24 2.01
CA ILE A 410 18.47 21.34 2.12
C ILE A 410 18.96 22.28 3.22
N SER A 411 19.04 23.57 2.93
CA SER A 411 19.32 24.61 3.92
C SER A 411 18.11 25.50 4.08
N LEU A 412 17.61 25.63 5.31
CA LEU A 412 16.52 26.53 5.70
C LEU A 412 17.04 27.57 6.69
N GLU A 413 17.00 28.84 6.30
CA GLU A 413 17.26 29.97 7.19
C GLU A 413 15.93 30.49 7.72
N MET A 414 15.81 30.54 9.05
CA MET A 414 14.60 30.95 9.74
C MET A 414 14.71 32.37 10.27
N SER A 415 13.55 33.01 10.46
CA SER A 415 13.47 34.35 11.06
C SER A 415 13.96 34.37 12.51
N ASP A 416 13.83 33.23 13.20
CA ASP A 416 14.24 33.01 14.58
C ASP A 416 14.79 31.60 14.80
N ALA A 417 15.80 31.47 15.67
CA ALA A 417 16.37 30.18 16.03
C ALA A 417 15.40 29.31 16.86
N ALA A 418 14.43 29.96 17.53
CA ALA A 418 13.35 29.30 18.26
C ALA A 418 12.56 28.30 17.38
N TRP A 419 12.48 28.53 16.07
CA TRP A 419 11.72 27.67 15.15
C TRP A 419 12.39 26.35 14.79
N ILE A 420 13.67 26.20 15.14
CA ILE A 420 14.48 25.01 14.79
C ILE A 420 15.13 24.38 16.02
N GLU A 421 14.80 24.86 17.23
CA GLU A 421 15.41 24.40 18.48
C GLU A 421 15.14 22.91 18.79
N HIS A 422 14.09 22.34 18.21
CA HIS A 422 13.69 20.95 18.39
C HIS A 422 14.44 19.97 17.48
N LEU A 423 15.06 20.47 16.41
CA LEU A 423 15.73 19.64 15.40
C LEU A 423 16.89 18.78 15.94
N PRO A 424 17.68 19.19 16.95
CA PRO A 424 18.74 18.32 17.50
C PRO A 424 18.20 17.02 18.13
N SER A 425 16.93 17.02 18.53
CA SER A 425 16.22 15.83 19.06
C SER A 425 15.30 15.17 18.04
N ALA A 426 15.24 15.68 16.80
CA ALA A 426 14.39 15.09 15.78
C ALA A 426 14.91 13.70 15.39
N VAL A 427 14.01 12.73 15.39
CA VAL A 427 14.27 11.44 14.74
C VAL A 427 14.25 11.64 13.22
N PRO A 428 14.92 10.74 12.46
CA PRO A 428 14.82 10.78 11.01
C PRO A 428 13.34 10.80 10.56
N PHE A 429 12.99 11.68 9.61
CA PHE A 429 11.61 11.87 9.12
C PHE A 429 11.50 11.94 7.60
N GLU A 430 10.28 11.70 7.08
CA GLU A 430 9.97 11.72 5.65
C GLU A 430 10.15 13.13 5.05
N GLY A 431 10.90 13.21 3.95
CA GLY A 431 11.18 14.42 3.19
C GLY A 431 10.36 14.54 1.89
N SER A 432 9.26 13.81 1.75
CA SER A 432 8.37 13.91 0.58
C SER A 432 7.52 15.17 0.58
N PHE A 433 7.14 15.60 -0.62
CA PHE A 433 6.34 16.80 -0.89
C PHE A 433 5.04 16.50 -1.64
N SER A 434 4.73 15.23 -1.88
CA SER A 434 3.67 14.80 -2.82
C SER A 434 2.24 15.11 -2.34
N MET A 435 2.07 15.47 -1.06
CA MET A 435 0.76 15.73 -0.44
C MET A 435 0.42 17.23 -0.28
N THR A 436 1.28 18.15 -0.73
CA THR A 436 1.00 19.59 -0.60
C THR A 436 0.53 20.18 -1.92
N ASN A 437 -0.78 20.46 -2.02
CA ASN A 437 -1.26 21.42 -3.02
C ASN A 437 -0.49 22.73 -2.84
N PRO A 438 0.08 23.32 -3.91
CA PRO A 438 0.80 24.59 -3.80
C PRO A 438 -0.17 25.66 -3.33
N PRO A 439 0.04 26.28 -2.16
CA PRO A 439 -0.91 27.24 -1.63
C PRO A 439 -0.58 28.67 -2.08
N GLU A 440 -1.61 29.51 -2.10
CA GLU A 440 -1.52 30.93 -2.47
C GLU A 440 -0.65 31.71 -1.46
N SER A 441 0.27 32.54 -1.97
CA SER A 441 1.26 33.27 -1.17
C SER A 441 0.65 34.37 -0.28
N TRP A 442 1.16 34.50 0.96
CA TRP A 442 0.89 35.63 1.86
C TRP A 442 2.04 36.66 1.86
N GLU A 443 1.71 37.96 1.79
CA GLU A 443 2.66 39.10 1.83
C GLU A 443 2.76 39.70 3.25
N GLY A 444 3.47 39.03 4.16
CA GLY A 444 3.67 39.53 5.52
C GLY A 444 5.13 39.75 5.91
N GLU A 445 5.36 40.54 6.96
CA GLU A 445 6.69 40.79 7.53
C GLU A 445 7.23 39.56 8.29
N LEU A 446 8.57 39.47 8.43
CA LEU A 446 9.24 38.40 9.15
C LEU A 446 8.84 38.38 10.65
N LEU A 447 8.35 37.23 11.11
CA LEU A 447 8.00 36.93 12.50
C LEU A 447 9.26 36.71 13.33
N THR A 448 9.55 37.61 14.27
CA THR A 448 10.65 37.44 15.24
C THR A 448 10.11 36.99 16.60
N TRP A 449 10.68 35.95 17.19
CA TRP A 449 10.30 35.50 18.52
C TRP A 449 11.03 36.35 19.56
N LYS A 450 10.29 36.98 20.49
CA LYS A 450 10.91 37.63 21.64
C LYS A 450 11.06 36.58 22.72
N GLY A 451 12.31 36.23 23.05
CA GLY A 451 12.60 35.33 24.16
C GLY A 451 12.11 35.94 25.48
N GLU A 452 11.28 35.20 26.21
CA GLU A 452 11.03 35.42 27.64
C GLU A 452 12.00 34.60 28.47
#